data_AF-A0A1Y5E371-F1
#
_entry.id   AF-A0A1Y5E371-F1
#
_cell.length_a   1.000
_cell.length_b   1.000
_cell.length_c   1.000
_cell.angle_alpha   90.00
_cell.angle_beta   90.00
_cell.angle_gamma   90.00
#
_symmetry.space_group_name_H-M   'P 1'
#
loop_
_entity.id
_entity.type
_entity.pdbx_description
1 polymer ?
#
loop_
_entity_poly.entity_id
_entity_poly.type
_entity_poly.pdbx_seq_one_letter_code
_entity_poly.pdbx_strand_id
1 'polypeptide(L)'
;MTLFIIIVLVLLGGALMRVLSTSSESIAQEVIGTRAYMAANSAMQAKLQELFPLNSSSTCPLAPLAPSVTTHNFSTSDMNIDGLYHCTAEASCSWYATHPQTGEQFYRLISTGKCASSALVSNSKDVVVSSRTLQVEARSL
;
A
#
# COMPACT_ATOMS: atom_id res chain seq x y z
N MET A 1 -55.45 5.37 -5.40
CA MET A 1 -54.66 4.23 -4.85
C MET A 1 -53.48 3.86 -5.73
N THR A 2 -53.60 3.88 -7.07
CA THR A 2 -52.50 3.60 -8.02
C THR A 2 -51.32 4.56 -7.93
N LEU A 3 -51.55 5.87 -7.71
CA LEU A 3 -50.47 6.85 -7.52
C LEU A 3 -49.57 6.52 -6.33
N PHE A 4 -50.15 6.11 -5.20
CA PHE A 4 -49.39 5.74 -4.00
C PHE A 4 -48.48 4.54 -4.28
N ILE A 5 -49.00 3.51 -4.97
CA ILE A 5 -48.23 2.31 -5.31
C ILE A 5 -47.05 2.66 -6.24
N ILE A 6 -47.27 3.50 -7.26
CA ILE A 6 -46.22 3.93 -8.19
C ILE A 6 -45.11 4.69 -7.44
N ILE A 7 -45.47 5.61 -6.54
CA ILE A 7 -44.50 6.38 -5.76
C ILE A 7 -43.65 5.46 -4.88
N VAL A 8 -44.27 4.49 -4.20
CA VAL A 8 -43.54 3.53 -3.35
C VAL A 8 -42.59 2.66 -4.17
N LEU A 9 -43.03 2.17 -5.33
CA LEU A 9 -42.19 1.36 -6.21
C LEU A 9 -40.99 2.15 -6.77
N VAL A 10 -41.19 3.43 -7.11
CA VAL A 10 -40.10 4.30 -7.58
C VAL A 10 -39.09 4.57 -6.45
N LEU A 11 -39.56 4.83 -5.22
CA LEU A 11 -38.68 5.03 -4.07
C LEU A 11 -37.85 3.77 -3.75
N LEU A 12 -38.48 2.59 -3.76
CA LEU A 12 -37.80 1.31 -3.54
C LEU A 12 -36.80 1.00 -4.66
N GLY A 13 -37.18 1.24 -5.92
CA GLY A 13 -36.28 1.07 -7.06
C GLY A 13 -35.05 1.98 -6.98
N GLY A 14 -35.24 3.24 -6.60
CA GLY A 14 -34.13 4.20 -6.39
C GLY A 14 -33.20 3.78 -5.25
N ALA A 15 -33.76 3.29 -4.13
CA ALA A 15 -32.97 2.79 -3.00
C ALA A 15 -32.09 1.59 -3.40
N LEU A 16 -32.65 0.62 -4.14
CA LEU A 16 -31.91 -0.55 -4.61
C LEU A 16 -30.76 -0.17 -5.56
N MET A 17 -30.99 0.75 -6.49
CA MET A 17 -29.93 1.22 -7.40
C MET A 17 -28.76 1.84 -6.64
N ARG A 18 -29.06 2.60 -5.56
CA ARG A 18 -28.02 3.16 -4.70
C ARG A 18 -27.20 2.08 -3.99
N VAL A 19 -27.86 1.02 -3.48
CA VAL A 19 -27.19 -0.11 -2.83
C VAL A 19 -26.26 -0.85 -3.81
N LEU A 20 -26.70 -1.09 -5.04
CA LEU A 20 -25.86 -1.71 -6.08
C LEU A 20 -24.63 -0.86 -6.39
N SER A 21 -24.82 0.46 -6.58
CA SER A 21 -23.72 1.40 -6.85
C SER A 21 -22.68 1.41 -5.72
N THR A 22 -23.13 1.45 -4.46
CA THR A 22 -22.21 1.40 -3.31
C THR A 22 -21.48 0.07 -3.20
N SER A 23 -22.13 -1.03 -3.59
CA SER A 23 -21.51 -2.36 -3.56
C SER A 23 -20.37 -2.47 -4.58
N SER A 24 -20.56 -1.95 -5.80
CA SER A 24 -19.50 -1.93 -6.82
C SER A 24 -18.29 -1.09 -6.41
N GLU A 25 -18.53 0.06 -5.75
CA GLU A 25 -17.45 0.91 -5.25
C GLU A 25 -16.65 0.21 -4.12
N SER A 26 -17.35 -0.49 -3.22
CA SER A 26 -16.72 -1.27 -2.16
C SER A 26 -15.80 -2.37 -2.70
N ILE A 27 -16.24 -3.09 -3.73
CA ILE A 27 -15.42 -4.16 -4.36
C ILE A 27 -14.17 -3.54 -5.01
N ALA A 28 -14.33 -2.41 -5.70
CA ALA A 28 -13.19 -1.71 -6.29
C ALA A 28 -12.18 -1.26 -5.22
N GLN A 29 -12.65 -0.74 -4.09
CA GLN A 29 -11.80 -0.37 -2.95
C GLN A 29 -11.06 -1.56 -2.35
N GLU A 30 -11.70 -2.72 -2.25
CA GLU A 30 -11.07 -3.95 -1.75
C GLU A 30 -9.95 -4.39 -2.68
N VAL A 31 -10.21 -4.47 -4.00
CA VAL A 31 -9.20 -4.86 -5.00
C VAL A 31 -8.01 -3.90 -4.97
N ILE A 32 -8.24 -2.58 -4.96
CA ILE A 32 -7.15 -1.60 -4.91
C ILE A 32 -6.39 -1.70 -3.58
N GLY A 33 -7.08 -2.01 -2.48
CA GLY A 33 -6.48 -2.29 -1.19
C GLY A 33 -5.55 -3.51 -1.21
N THR A 34 -5.94 -4.60 -1.88
CA THR A 34 -5.07 -5.77 -2.05
C THR A 34 -3.85 -5.46 -2.90
N ARG A 35 -4.00 -4.66 -3.97
CA ARG A 35 -2.86 -4.20 -4.79
C ARG A 35 -1.89 -3.35 -3.97
N ALA A 36 -2.40 -2.42 -3.15
CA ALA A 36 -1.59 -1.61 -2.26
C ALA A 36 -0.83 -2.46 -1.22
N TYR A 37 -1.48 -3.49 -0.68
CA TYR A 37 -0.85 -4.44 0.23
C TYR A 37 0.26 -5.25 -0.45
N MET A 38 0.04 -5.74 -1.67
CA MET A 38 1.05 -6.48 -2.43
C MET A 38 2.23 -5.59 -2.82
N ALA A 39 1.98 -4.34 -3.24
CA ALA A 39 3.03 -3.36 -3.54
C ALA A 39 3.90 -3.07 -2.31
N ALA A 40 3.29 -2.88 -1.12
CA ALA A 40 4.00 -2.72 0.14
C ALA A 40 4.85 -3.96 0.48
N ASN A 41 4.31 -5.17 0.31
CA ASN A 41 5.06 -6.39 0.56
C ASN A 41 6.25 -6.57 -0.38
N SER A 42 6.09 -6.27 -1.67
CA SER A 42 7.19 -6.35 -2.63
C SER A 42 8.33 -5.39 -2.28
N ALA A 43 8.00 -4.14 -1.92
CA ALA A 43 9.00 -3.17 -1.47
C ALA A 43 9.66 -3.57 -0.15
N MET A 44 8.90 -4.14 0.79
CA MET A 44 9.43 -4.69 2.04
C MET A 44 10.43 -5.82 1.78
N GLN A 45 10.12 -6.76 0.88
CA GLN A 45 11.00 -7.87 0.54
C GLN A 45 12.30 -7.37 -0.12
N ALA A 46 12.19 -6.43 -1.06
CA ALA A 46 13.37 -5.81 -1.67
C ALA A 46 14.27 -5.16 -0.61
N LYS A 47 13.68 -4.43 0.34
CA LYS A 47 14.44 -3.83 1.45
C LYS A 47 15.03 -4.84 2.43
N LEU A 48 14.34 -5.95 2.71
CA LEU A 48 14.89 -7.01 3.54
C LEU A 48 16.09 -7.71 2.88
N GLN A 49 16.07 -7.88 1.56
CA GLN A 49 17.21 -8.41 0.81
C GLN A 49 18.41 -7.44 0.85
N GLU A 50 18.16 -6.14 0.76
CA GLU A 50 19.20 -5.10 0.94
C GLU A 50 19.74 -5.03 2.38
N LEU A 51 18.90 -5.33 3.37
CA LEU A 51 19.26 -5.33 4.78
C LEU A 51 20.13 -6.55 5.14
N PHE A 52 19.82 -7.73 4.60
CA PHE A 52 20.54 -8.98 4.87
C PHE A 52 21.15 -9.60 3.59
N PRO A 53 22.11 -8.92 2.94
CA PRO A 53 22.76 -9.45 1.76
C PRO A 53 23.71 -10.61 2.10
N LEU A 54 23.85 -11.58 1.18
CA LEU A 54 24.70 -12.76 1.38
C LEU A 54 26.21 -12.46 1.33
N ASN A 55 26.62 -11.45 0.55
CA ASN A 55 28.04 -11.20 0.23
C ASN A 55 28.45 -9.71 0.34
N SER A 56 27.62 -8.85 0.93
CA SER A 56 27.93 -7.41 1.06
C SER A 56 27.57 -6.89 2.46
N SER A 57 27.94 -5.64 2.77
CA SER A 57 27.47 -4.96 3.97
C SER A 57 26.02 -4.51 3.81
N SER A 58 25.23 -4.55 4.88
CA SER A 58 23.85 -4.03 4.89
C SER A 58 23.80 -2.55 4.49
N THR A 59 22.87 -2.17 3.62
CA THR A 59 22.71 -0.78 3.16
C THR A 59 21.72 0.05 3.98
N CYS A 60 21.19 -0.50 5.07
CA CYS A 60 20.34 0.25 5.99
C CYS A 60 21.21 1.18 6.87
N PRO A 61 20.95 2.50 6.88
CA PRO A 61 21.81 3.50 7.50
C PRO A 61 21.88 3.39 9.02
N LEU A 62 22.99 3.92 9.52
CA LEU A 62 23.52 3.76 10.87
C LEU A 62 22.88 4.64 11.96
N ALA A 63 21.65 5.16 11.81
CA ALA A 63 21.05 5.90 12.93
C ALA A 63 19.51 5.93 12.94
N PRO A 64 18.88 6.05 14.13
CA PRO A 64 17.46 6.36 14.27
C PRO A 64 17.07 7.75 13.69
N LEU A 65 18.06 8.58 13.32
CA LEU A 65 17.86 9.95 12.82
C LEU A 65 17.79 10.06 11.29
N ALA A 66 18.18 9.02 10.54
CA ALA A 66 18.22 9.07 9.07
C ALA A 66 17.75 7.74 8.47
N PRO A 67 16.44 7.48 8.37
CA PRO A 67 15.94 6.27 7.74
C PRO A 67 16.31 6.24 6.25
N SER A 68 16.78 5.09 5.74
CA SER A 68 16.93 4.92 4.29
C SER A 68 15.57 4.63 3.71
N VAL A 69 15.11 5.55 2.88
CA VAL A 69 13.84 5.44 2.15
C VAL A 69 14.16 5.06 0.71
N THR A 70 13.57 3.98 0.22
CA THR A 70 13.47 3.71 -1.21
C THR A 70 12.04 3.82 -1.65
N THR A 71 11.86 4.47 -2.80
CA THR A 71 10.57 4.56 -3.48
C THR A 71 10.62 3.71 -4.74
N HIS A 72 9.59 2.89 -4.92
CA HIS A 72 9.37 2.08 -6.09
C HIS A 72 8.11 2.59 -6.78
N ASN A 73 8.27 3.07 -8.00
CA ASN A 73 7.15 3.45 -8.84
C ASN A 73 6.85 2.30 -9.80
N PHE A 74 5.69 1.67 -9.63
CA PHE A 74 5.23 0.60 -10.51
C PHE A 74 4.40 1.13 -11.69
N SER A 75 4.13 2.43 -11.72
CA SER A 75 3.37 3.09 -12.79
C SER A 75 4.23 3.54 -13.97
N THR A 76 5.56 3.54 -13.85
CA THR A 76 6.48 3.91 -14.93
C THR A 76 6.84 2.71 -15.79
N SER A 77 6.91 2.93 -17.11
CA SER A 77 7.12 1.94 -18.18
C SER A 77 8.32 1.01 -17.99
N ASP A 78 9.30 1.40 -17.18
CA ASP A 78 10.53 0.64 -17.00
C ASP A 78 10.37 -0.57 -16.07
N MET A 79 9.34 -0.59 -15.21
CA MET A 79 9.06 -1.75 -14.33
C MET A 79 7.80 -2.52 -14.71
N ASN A 80 6.85 -1.90 -15.43
CA ASN A 80 5.62 -2.45 -16.01
C ASN A 80 5.13 -3.81 -15.44
N ILE A 81 4.90 -3.86 -14.12
CA ILE A 81 4.47 -5.09 -13.43
C ILE A 81 2.97 -5.25 -13.63
N ASP A 82 2.59 -6.30 -14.34
CA ASP A 82 1.19 -6.62 -14.56
C ASP A 82 0.44 -6.73 -13.23
N GLY A 83 -0.64 -5.95 -13.10
CA GLY A 83 -1.49 -5.89 -11.91
C GLY A 83 -1.14 -4.80 -10.89
N LEU A 84 0.01 -4.11 -11.02
CA LEU A 84 0.45 -3.03 -10.13
C LEU A 84 0.47 -1.64 -10.81
N TYR A 85 -0.27 -1.49 -11.90
CA TYR A 85 -0.48 -0.20 -12.56
C TYR A 85 -1.01 0.85 -11.58
N HIS A 86 -0.49 2.07 -11.68
CA HIS A 86 -0.83 3.19 -10.81
C HIS A 86 -0.59 2.93 -9.31
N CYS A 87 0.35 2.03 -9.00
CA CYS A 87 0.84 1.81 -7.66
C CYS A 87 2.23 2.41 -7.45
N THR A 88 2.44 2.94 -6.26
CA THR A 88 3.75 3.31 -5.73
C THR A 88 3.94 2.63 -4.39
N ALA A 89 5.15 2.22 -4.08
CA ALA A 89 5.51 1.74 -2.76
C ALA A 89 6.72 2.49 -2.24
N GLU A 90 6.75 2.71 -0.94
CA GLU A 90 7.83 3.38 -0.24
C GLU A 90 8.23 2.49 0.92
N ALA A 91 9.50 2.13 1.03
CA ALA A 91 10.01 1.33 2.13
C ALA A 91 11.14 2.08 2.84
N SER A 92 11.01 2.21 4.14
CA SER A 92 11.99 2.83 5.02
C SER A 92 12.63 1.79 5.95
N CYS A 93 13.90 1.96 6.25
CA CYS A 93 14.64 1.13 7.19
C CYS A 93 15.43 2.00 8.17
N SER A 94 15.32 1.69 9.47
CA SER A 94 16.13 2.27 10.54
C SER A 94 16.36 1.25 11.66
N TRP A 95 17.48 1.35 12.39
CA TRP A 95 17.67 0.60 13.64
C TRP A 95 17.30 1.46 14.85
N TYR A 96 16.74 0.83 15.88
CA TYR A 96 16.21 1.53 17.05
C TYR A 96 16.86 1.10 18.38
N ALA A 97 17.49 -0.08 18.41
CA ALA A 97 18.17 -0.57 19.59
C ALA A 97 19.36 -1.46 19.20
N THR A 98 20.34 -1.51 20.09
CA THR A 98 21.46 -2.45 20.01
C THR A 98 21.52 -3.21 21.32
N HIS A 99 21.64 -4.53 21.26
CA HIS A 99 21.73 -5.36 22.44
C HIS A 99 23.06 -5.09 23.17
N PRO A 100 23.04 -4.74 24.47
CA PRO A 100 24.21 -4.21 25.18
C PRO A 100 25.33 -5.24 25.42
N GLN A 101 25.01 -6.53 25.35
CA GLN A 101 25.95 -7.62 25.62
C GLN A 101 26.38 -8.38 24.37
N THR A 102 25.51 -8.47 23.36
CA THR A 102 25.78 -9.27 22.14
C THR A 102 26.07 -8.40 20.92
N GLY A 103 25.83 -7.08 21.00
CA GLY A 103 26.01 -6.16 19.87
C GLY A 103 24.97 -6.30 18.76
N GLU A 104 23.94 -7.15 18.95
CA GLU A 104 22.88 -7.38 17.96
C GLU A 104 22.07 -6.10 17.72
N GLN A 105 21.90 -5.71 16.46
CA GLN A 105 21.12 -4.53 16.08
C GLN A 105 19.67 -4.91 15.80
N PHE A 106 18.73 -4.13 16.33
CA PHE A 106 17.31 -4.28 16.04
C PHE A 106 16.87 -3.24 15.01
N TYR A 107 16.38 -3.72 13.88
CA TYR A 107 15.89 -2.94 12.76
C TYR A 107 14.36 -2.89 12.76
N ARG A 108 13.84 -1.74 12.36
CA ARG A 108 12.44 -1.50 12.04
C ARG A 108 12.34 -1.07 10.59
N LEU A 109 11.56 -1.83 9.83
CA LEU A 109 11.25 -1.54 8.46
C LEU A 109 9.78 -1.15 8.36
N ILE A 110 9.49 -0.08 7.63
CA ILE A 110 8.12 0.36 7.38
C ILE A 110 7.95 0.47 5.88
N SER A 111 7.00 -0.29 5.31
CA SER A 111 6.66 -0.17 3.90
C SER A 111 5.22 0.28 3.72
N THR A 112 5.00 1.28 2.88
CA THR A 112 3.69 1.81 2.52
C THR A 112 3.47 1.70 1.03
N GLY A 113 2.48 0.92 0.63
CA GLY A 113 1.99 0.83 -0.74
C GLY A 113 0.78 1.74 -0.92
N LYS A 114 0.73 2.45 -2.03
CA LYS A 114 -0.37 3.34 -2.44
C LYS A 114 -0.76 2.98 -3.86
N CYS A 115 -2.02 2.66 -4.08
CA CYS A 115 -2.55 2.33 -5.39
C CYS A 115 -3.81 3.11 -5.68
N ALA A 116 -4.01 3.42 -6.96
CA ALA A 116 -5.20 4.08 -7.45
C ALA A 116 -5.87 3.27 -8.56
N SER A 117 -7.18 3.49 -8.74
CA SER A 117 -7.96 2.94 -9.86
C SER A 117 -7.51 3.45 -11.24
N SER A 118 -6.90 4.63 -11.28
CA SER A 118 -6.39 5.30 -12.49
C SER A 118 -5.21 6.19 -12.13
N ALA A 119 -4.55 6.80 -13.13
CA ALA A 119 -3.45 7.72 -12.92
C ALA A 119 -3.86 8.85 -11.95
N LEU A 120 -3.09 9.04 -10.88
CA LEU A 120 -3.31 10.11 -9.90
C LEU A 120 -2.95 11.45 -10.54
N VAL A 121 -3.93 12.15 -11.07
CA VAL A 121 -3.79 13.55 -11.49
C VAL A 121 -4.20 14.44 -10.32
N SER A 122 -3.49 15.55 -10.09
CA SER A 122 -3.89 16.54 -9.07
C SER A 122 -5.35 16.96 -9.28
N ASN A 123 -6.16 16.80 -8.23
CA ASN A 123 -7.61 17.14 -8.18
C ASN A 123 -8.60 16.14 -8.79
N SER A 124 -8.23 14.88 -9.01
CA SER A 124 -9.20 13.84 -9.38
C SER A 124 -10.20 13.56 -8.24
N LYS A 125 -11.48 13.88 -8.43
CA LYS A 125 -12.57 13.61 -7.46
C LYS A 125 -13.20 12.24 -7.59
N ASP A 126 -12.91 11.52 -8.68
CA ASP A 126 -13.53 10.24 -9.03
C ASP A 126 -12.53 9.07 -9.01
N VAL A 127 -11.33 9.29 -8.45
CA VAL A 127 -10.29 8.26 -8.36
C VAL A 127 -10.32 7.64 -6.98
N VAL A 128 -10.66 6.35 -6.94
CA VAL A 128 -10.54 5.53 -5.74
C VAL A 128 -9.06 5.26 -5.48
N VAL A 129 -8.59 5.62 -4.28
CA VAL A 129 -7.21 5.42 -3.81
C VAL A 129 -7.23 4.59 -2.54
N SER A 130 -6.33 3.61 -2.44
CA SER A 130 -6.10 2.84 -1.22
C SER A 130 -4.62 2.86 -0.85
N SER A 131 -4.33 3.00 0.44
CA SER A 131 -2.98 2.89 0.98
C SER A 131 -2.95 1.84 2.09
N ARG A 132 -1.88 1.04 2.11
CA ARG A 132 -1.63 0.02 3.13
C ARG A 132 -0.19 0.15 3.61
N THR A 133 -0.01 0.14 4.93
CA THR A 133 1.30 0.23 5.57
C THR A 133 1.57 -1.06 6.35
N LEU A 134 2.79 -1.55 6.22
CA LEU A 134 3.31 -2.75 6.86
C LEU A 134 4.53 -2.36 7.67
N GLN A 135 4.68 -2.98 8.83
CA GLN A 135 5.85 -2.81 9.66
C GLN A 135 6.41 -4.19 9.99
N VAL A 136 7.72 -4.33 9.85
CA VAL A 136 8.46 -5.54 10.19
C VAL A 136 9.61 -5.15 11.11
N GLU A 137 9.85 -5.97 12.12
CA GLU A 137 11.01 -5.86 12.98
C GLU A 137 11.94 -7.04 12.73
N ALA A 138 13.23 -6.75 12.61
CA ALA A 138 14.26 -7.74 12.34
C ALA A 138 15.44 -7.52 13.28
N ARG A 139 16.20 -8.58 13.57
CA ARG A 139 17.45 -8.52 14.34
C ARG A 139 18.63 -8.89 13.44
N SER A 140 19.78 -8.30 13.69
CA SER A 140 21.03 -8.78 13.09
C SER A 140 21.35 -10.19 13.59
N LEU A 141 22.06 -10.95 12.76
CA LEU A 141 22.64 -12.25 13.10
C LEU A 141 23.87 -12.08 14.00
#